data_AF-A0A1Q2LJE7-F1
#
_entry.id   AF-A0A1Q2LJE7-F1
#
_cell.length_a   1.000
_cell.length_b   1.000
_cell.length_c   1.000
_cell.angle_alpha   90.00
_cell.angle_beta   90.00
_cell.angle_gamma   90.00
#
_symmetry.space_group_name_H-M   'P 1'
#
loop_
_entity.id
_entity.type
_entity.pdbx_description
1 polymer ?
#
loop_
_entity_poly.entity_id
_entity_poly.type
_entity_poly.pdbx_seq_one_letter_code
_entity_poly.pdbx_strand_id
1 'polypeptide(L)'
;MCLVKKFLNMFLIQSKILILNDILKGRGQFASEWFLVILRLESNIEWVLKPINEVINFYGGKVVFSLQGSLKIGKVTMQRKGGDGGRESAKMLQFKINPLLLMQK
;
A
#
# COMPACT_ATOMS: atom_id res chain seq x y z
N MET A 1 -1.79 -4.31 25.30
CA MET A 1 -1.92 -3.41 24.13
C MET A 1 -2.88 -2.27 24.52
N CYS A 2 -2.48 -1.00 24.39
CA CYS A 2 -3.32 0.16 24.76
C CYS A 2 -4.65 0.17 23.98
N LEU A 3 -5.74 0.66 24.60
CA LEU A 3 -7.11 0.69 24.04
C LEU A 3 -7.17 1.26 22.62
N VAL A 4 -6.43 2.35 22.37
CA VAL A 4 -6.33 3.00 21.05
C VAL A 4 -5.76 2.04 19.99
N LYS A 5 -4.70 1.29 20.32
CA LYS A 5 -4.11 0.31 19.40
C LYS A 5 -5.08 -0.83 19.10
N LYS A 6 -5.87 -1.25 20.09
CA LYS A 6 -6.90 -2.30 19.93
C LYS A 6 -8.02 -1.84 18.99
N PHE A 7 -8.51 -0.62 19.18
CA PHE A 7 -9.52 -0.03 18.31
C PHE A 7 -9.01 0.13 16.87
N LEU A 8 -7.81 0.70 16.69
CA LEU A 8 -7.20 0.87 15.37
C LEU A 8 -7.03 -0.47 14.65
N ASN A 9 -6.56 -1.51 15.37
CA ASN A 9 -6.43 -2.85 14.82
C ASN A 9 -7.77 -3.40 14.34
N MET A 10 -8.81 -3.28 15.16
CA MET A 10 -10.17 -3.72 14.81
C MET A 10 -10.70 -2.99 13.57
N PHE A 11 -10.60 -1.66 13.55
CA PHE A 11 -11.02 -0.83 12.42
C PHE A 11 -10.33 -1.25 11.12
N LEU A 12 -9.01 -1.43 11.15
CA LEU A 12 -8.24 -1.78 9.96
C LEU A 12 -8.53 -3.21 9.49
N ILE A 13 -8.75 -4.16 10.41
CA ILE A 13 -9.13 -5.53 10.05
C ILE A 13 -10.48 -5.54 9.33
N GLN A 14 -11.45 -4.76 9.81
CA GLN A 14 -12.80 -4.67 9.23
C GLN A 14 -12.80 -3.91 7.89
N SER A 15 -11.99 -2.86 7.75
CA SER A 15 -11.99 -1.98 6.59
C SER A 15 -10.90 -2.27 5.55
N LYS A 16 -10.01 -3.25 5.77
CA LYS A 16 -8.85 -3.50 4.89
C LYS A 16 -9.17 -3.60 3.41
N ILE A 17 -10.29 -4.25 3.03
CA ILE A 17 -10.67 -4.43 1.63
C ILE A 17 -11.03 -3.07 1.02
N LEU A 18 -11.81 -2.26 1.73
CA LEU A 18 -12.19 -0.93 1.30
C LEU A 18 -10.95 -0.02 1.15
N ILE A 19 -10.07 -0.03 2.16
CA ILE A 19 -8.81 0.73 2.14
C ILE A 19 -7.96 0.34 0.92
N LEU A 20 -7.76 -0.96 0.69
CA LEU A 20 -6.94 -1.43 -0.43
C LEU A 20 -7.53 -1.06 -1.79
N ASN A 21 -8.85 -1.15 -1.96
CA ASN A 21 -9.53 -0.72 -3.18
C ASN A 21 -9.34 0.79 -3.40
N ASP A 22 -9.55 1.60 -2.36
CA ASP A 22 -9.48 3.05 -2.48
C ASP A 22 -8.06 3.53 -2.82
N ILE A 23 -7.03 2.94 -2.23
CA ILE A 23 -5.64 3.38 -2.44
C ILE A 23 -4.99 2.80 -3.72
N LEU A 24 -5.46 1.66 -4.23
CA LEU A 24 -4.88 1.02 -5.44
C LEU A 24 -5.72 1.25 -6.68
N LYS A 25 -7.03 1.02 -6.61
CA LYS A 25 -7.96 1.15 -7.73
C LYS A 25 -8.57 2.55 -7.84
N GLY A 26 -8.88 3.17 -6.70
CA GLY A 26 -9.67 4.39 -6.68
C GLY A 26 -11.14 4.13 -7.04
N ARG A 27 -11.88 5.18 -7.41
CA ARG A 27 -13.31 5.13 -7.70
C ARG A 27 -13.66 6.03 -8.90
N GLY A 28 -14.83 5.76 -9.50
CA GLY A 28 -15.37 6.56 -10.59
C GLY A 28 -14.79 6.20 -11.97
N GLN A 29 -15.05 7.06 -12.94
CA GLN A 29 -14.72 6.80 -14.36
C GLN A 29 -13.23 6.65 -14.67
N PHE A 30 -12.36 7.16 -13.78
CA PHE A 30 -10.91 7.09 -13.91
C PHE A 30 -10.27 6.10 -12.93
N ALA A 31 -11.05 5.14 -12.42
CA ALA A 31 -10.50 4.06 -11.62
C ALA A 31 -9.48 3.24 -12.43
N SER A 32 -8.39 2.86 -11.79
CA SER A 32 -7.33 2.08 -12.42
C SER A 32 -7.82 0.64 -12.64
N GLU A 33 -7.91 0.19 -13.88
CA GLU A 33 -8.22 -1.22 -14.18
C GLU A 33 -6.96 -2.07 -14.39
N TRP A 34 -5.83 -1.43 -14.65
CA TRP A 34 -4.54 -2.08 -14.92
C TRP A 34 -3.42 -1.41 -14.11
N PHE A 35 -2.40 -2.20 -13.78
CA PHE A 35 -1.22 -1.73 -13.07
C PHE A 35 0.03 -2.15 -13.84
N LEU A 36 0.77 -1.16 -14.35
CA LEU A 36 2.01 -1.36 -15.10
C LEU A 36 3.20 -1.04 -14.19
N VAL A 37 4.11 -2.01 -14.04
CA VAL A 37 5.41 -1.80 -13.39
C VAL A 37 6.49 -1.92 -14.45
N ILE A 38 7.40 -0.95 -14.49
CA ILE A 38 8.56 -0.94 -15.38
C ILE A 38 9.80 -0.83 -14.49
N LEU A 39 10.70 -1.80 -14.61
CA LEU A 39 12.03 -1.81 -14.01
C LEU A 39 13.01 -1.45 -15.12
N ARG A 40 13.59 -0.26 -15.02
CA ARG A 40 14.62 0.22 -15.93
C ARG A 40 15.97 0.15 -15.24
N LEU A 41 16.80 -0.79 -15.68
CA LEU A 41 18.22 -0.86 -15.37
C LEU A 41 19.02 -0.27 -16.54
N GLU A 42 20.31 -0.02 -16.36
CA GLU A 42 21.14 0.70 -17.34
C GLU A 42 21.05 0.11 -18.76
N SER A 43 21.09 -1.21 -18.88
CA SER A 43 21.07 -1.93 -20.16
C SER A 43 19.78 -2.70 -20.47
N ASN A 44 18.89 -2.87 -19.48
CA ASN A 44 17.72 -3.74 -19.61
C ASN A 44 16.44 -3.07 -19.08
N ILE A 45 15.33 -3.31 -19.79
CA ILE A 45 13.99 -2.89 -19.37
C ILE A 45 13.14 -4.14 -19.18
N GLU A 46 12.69 -4.37 -17.96
CA GLU A 46 11.72 -5.40 -17.61
C GLU A 46 10.38 -4.73 -17.25
N TRP A 47 9.27 -5.35 -17.59
CA TRP A 47 7.96 -4.82 -17.26
C TRP A 47 6.95 -5.92 -16.99
N VAL A 48 5.93 -5.59 -16.21
CA VAL A 48 4.77 -6.45 -15.98
C VAL A 48 3.50 -5.60 -15.96
N LEU A 49 2.47 -6.09 -16.63
CA LEU A 49 1.14 -5.49 -16.64
C LEU A 49 0.16 -6.48 -15.99
N LYS A 50 -0.55 -6.04 -14.95
CA LYS A 50 -1.51 -6.88 -14.21
C LYS A 50 -2.88 -6.21 -14.11
N PRO A 51 -3.99 -6.98 -14.15
CA PRO A 51 -5.30 -6.45 -13.79
C PRO A 51 -5.30 -5.96 -12.34
N ILE A 52 -5.99 -4.85 -12.05
CA ILE A 52 -5.99 -4.24 -10.73
C ILE A 52 -6.48 -5.18 -9.62
N ASN A 53 -7.42 -6.08 -9.94
CA ASN A 53 -7.98 -7.05 -9.00
C ASN A 53 -6.90 -8.05 -8.55
N GLU A 54 -6.02 -8.48 -9.45
CA GLU A 54 -4.89 -9.34 -9.12
C GLU A 54 -3.91 -8.60 -8.20
N VAL A 55 -3.65 -7.33 -8.48
CA VAL A 55 -2.77 -6.48 -7.66
C VAL A 55 -3.32 -6.26 -6.25
N ILE A 56 -4.61 -5.94 -6.11
CA ILE A 56 -5.27 -5.78 -4.80
C ILE A 56 -5.16 -7.07 -3.99
N ASN A 57 -5.46 -8.21 -4.62
CA ASN A 57 -5.35 -9.51 -3.96
C ASN A 57 -3.91 -9.82 -3.56
N PHE A 58 -2.93 -9.51 -4.42
CA PHE A 58 -1.52 -9.75 -4.18
C PHE A 58 -0.97 -8.92 -3.00
N TYR A 59 -1.32 -7.64 -2.91
CA TYR A 59 -0.86 -6.76 -1.83
C TYR A 59 -1.68 -6.89 -0.54
N GLY A 60 -2.89 -7.42 -0.62
CA GLY A 60 -3.75 -7.68 0.53
C GLY A 60 -3.17 -8.70 1.50
N GLY A 61 -3.74 -8.77 2.71
CA GLY A 61 -3.32 -9.75 3.71
C GLY A 61 -3.70 -9.39 5.14
N LYS A 62 -2.92 -9.92 6.10
CA LYS A 62 -3.11 -9.70 7.53
C LYS A 62 -2.68 -8.27 7.93
N VAL A 63 -3.35 -7.72 8.93
CA VAL A 63 -2.97 -6.44 9.55
C VAL A 63 -1.96 -6.72 10.66
N VAL A 64 -0.80 -6.07 10.61
CA VAL A 64 0.30 -6.30 11.55
C VAL A 64 0.94 -4.97 11.97
N PHE A 65 1.26 -4.83 13.26
CA PHE A 65 2.10 -3.74 13.75
C PHE A 65 3.57 -4.13 13.64
N SER A 66 4.39 -3.27 13.05
CA SER A 66 5.84 -3.45 13.04
C SER A 66 6.44 -3.13 14.40
N LEU A 67 7.65 -3.64 14.65
CA LEU A 67 8.40 -3.34 15.86
C LEU A 67 8.72 -1.84 15.99
N GLN A 68 8.86 -1.12 14.87
CA GLN A 68 9.12 0.33 14.85
C GLN A 68 7.84 1.18 14.94
N GLY A 69 6.66 0.56 15.11
CA GLY A 69 5.39 1.27 15.29
C GLY A 69 4.69 1.69 13.99
N SER A 70 5.23 1.35 12.82
CA SER A 70 4.47 1.42 11.56
C SER A 70 3.47 0.27 11.46
N LEU A 71 2.50 0.39 10.57
CA LEU A 71 1.47 -0.62 10.38
C LEU A 71 1.55 -1.21 8.98
N LYS A 72 1.23 -2.49 8.85
CA LYS A 72 1.14 -3.18 7.56
C LYS A 72 -0.25 -3.76 7.36
N ILE A 73 -0.81 -3.57 6.16
CA ILE A 73 -1.99 -4.25 5.66
C ILE A 73 -1.50 -5.17 4.53
N GLY A 74 -1.31 -6.45 4.84
CA GLY A 74 -0.62 -7.36 3.93
C GLY A 74 0.79 -6.86 3.60
N LYS A 75 1.03 -6.60 2.31
CA LYS A 75 2.30 -6.08 1.77
C LYS A 75 2.31 -4.54 1.64
N VAL A 76 1.22 -3.87 2.03
CA VAL A 76 1.14 -2.40 2.05
C VAL A 76 1.60 -1.87 3.41
N THR A 77 2.54 -0.93 3.42
CA THR A 77 2.99 -0.24 4.63
C THR A 77 2.24 1.07 4.79
N MET A 78 1.69 1.30 5.98
CA MET A 78 1.01 2.52 6.41
C MET A 78 1.87 3.21 7.48
N GLN A 79 2.26 4.46 7.21
CA GLN A 79 3.15 5.23 8.07
C GLN A 79 2.84 6.72 8.00
N ARG A 80 3.30 7.49 8.99
CA ARG A 80 3.45 8.93 8.82
C ARG A 80 4.43 9.19 7.67
N LYS A 81 4.12 10.15 6.80
CA LYS A 81 4.96 10.51 5.64
C LYS A 81 6.39 10.82 6.09
N GLY A 82 6.53 11.69 7.11
CA GLY A 82 7.83 12.17 7.57
C GLY A 82 8.56 12.97 6.48
N GLY A 83 9.76 13.48 6.78
CA GLY A 83 10.56 14.22 5.79
C GLY A 83 9.98 15.58 5.40
N ASP A 84 9.97 15.89 4.10
CA ASP A 84 9.53 17.17 3.50
C ASP A 84 10.15 18.44 4.12
N GLY A 85 11.36 18.35 4.67
CA GLY A 85 12.01 19.47 5.35
C GLY A 85 11.23 20.01 6.55
N GLY A 86 10.38 19.18 7.18
CA GLY A 86 9.57 19.56 8.35
C GLY A 86 8.28 20.31 8.04
N ARG A 87 7.90 20.43 6.76
CA ARG A 87 6.62 21.05 6.34
C ARG A 87 5.41 20.30 6.89
N GLU A 88 4.25 20.94 6.90
CA GLU A 88 2.99 20.34 7.36
C GLU A 88 2.63 19.03 6.61
N SER A 89 3.03 18.90 5.35
CA SER A 89 2.86 17.66 4.56
C SER A 89 3.54 16.45 5.21
N ALA A 90 4.61 16.64 5.99
CA ALA A 90 5.29 15.57 6.73
C ALA A 90 4.40 14.91 7.81
N LYS A 91 3.27 15.54 8.17
CA LYS A 91 2.27 15.02 9.13
C LYS A 91 1.21 14.14 8.47
N MET A 92 1.17 14.04 7.14
CA MET A 92 0.18 13.23 6.41
C MET A 92 0.39 11.72 6.63
N LEU A 93 -0.71 10.96 6.50
CA LEU A 93 -0.67 9.51 6.39
C LEU A 93 -0.20 9.11 4.98
N GLN A 94 0.71 8.14 4.90
CA GLN A 94 1.26 7.65 3.65
C GLN A 94 1.16 6.12 3.57
N PHE A 95 0.77 5.65 2.39
CA PHE A 95 0.81 4.24 2.01
C PHE A 95 1.98 3.99 1.06
N LYS A 96 2.70 2.88 1.28
CA LYS A 96 3.83 2.46 0.45
C LYS A 96 3.69 0.99 0.09
N ILE A 97 4.06 0.66 -1.14
CA ILE A 97 4.21 -0.71 -1.64
C ILE A 97 5.58 -0.86 -2.28
N ASN A 98 6.05 -2.10 -2.43
CA ASN A 98 7.17 -2.42 -3.30
C ASN A 98 6.63 -2.96 -4.64
N PRO A 99 6.63 -2.18 -5.74
CA PRO A 99 6.09 -2.59 -7.04
C PRO A 99 6.79 -3.80 -7.67
N LEU A 100 8.09 -3.97 -7.39
CA LEU A 100 8.91 -5.04 -7.98
C LEU A 100 8.45 -6.45 -7.56
N LEU A 101 7.69 -6.55 -6.47
CA LEU A 101 7.10 -7.82 -6.04
C LEU A 101 6.15 -8.42 -7.07
N LEU A 102 5.58 -7.63 -7.98
CA LEU A 102 4.70 -8.12 -9.06
C LEU A 102 5.46 -8.74 -10.23
N MET A 103 6.79 -8.57 -10.30
CA MET A 103 7.63 -9.11 -11.37
C MET A 103 8.16 -10.51 -11.07
N GLN A 104 8.09 -10.94 -9.80
CA GLN A 104 8.56 -12.27 -9.39
C GLN A 104 7.54 -13.33 -9.84
N LYS A 105 8.00 -14.28 -10.66
CA LYS A 105 7.21 -15.43 -11.14
C LYS A 105 7.03 -16.48 -10.05
#